data_AF-A0A354J650-F1
#
_entry.id   AF-A0A354J650-F1
#
_cell.length_a   1.000
_cell.length_b   1.000
_cell.length_c   1.000
_cell.angle_alpha   90.00
_cell.angle_beta   90.00
_cell.angle_gamma   90.00
#
_symmetry.space_group_name_H-M   'P 1'
#
loop_
_entity.id
_entity.type
_entity.pdbx_description
1 polymer ?
#
loop_
_entity_poly.entity_id
_entity_poly.type
_entity_poly.pdbx_seq_one_letter_code
_entity_poly.pdbx_strand_id
1 'polypeptide(L)' 'MARSRTYNRRNILTIVSIIILVALGLTIRLGYLMIFRSEEYAARAQALHERERAIKAKRGRIFDRNGVEIATNKPVCT' A
#
# COMPACT_ATOMS: atom_id res chain seq x y z
N MET A 1 -12.40 2.36 60.81
CA MET A 1 -11.43 2.58 59.69
C MET A 1 -12.08 2.16 58.37
N ALA A 2 -12.97 2.97 57.80
CA ALA A 2 -13.60 2.68 56.50
C ALA A 2 -13.09 3.71 55.49
N ARG A 3 -11.92 3.43 54.91
CA ARG A 3 -11.24 4.32 53.97
C ARG A 3 -11.93 4.23 52.61
N SER A 4 -12.86 5.15 52.36
CA SER A 4 -13.50 5.54 51.08
C SER A 4 -13.15 4.69 49.84
N ARG A 5 -13.74 3.49 49.71
CA ARG A 5 -13.65 2.64 48.49
C ARG A 5 -14.19 3.34 47.24
N THR A 6 -15.11 4.27 47.40
CA THR A 6 -15.78 5.03 46.31
C THR A 6 -14.86 5.98 45.58
N TYR A 7 -13.86 6.56 46.26
CA TYR A 7 -12.93 7.53 45.64
C TYR A 7 -12.01 6.86 44.62
N ASN A 8 -11.39 5.72 44.97
CA ASN A 8 -10.59 4.94 44.02
C ASN A 8 -11.41 4.45 42.83
N ARG A 9 -12.67 4.05 43.05
CA ARG A 9 -13.56 3.61 41.97
C ARG A 9 -13.87 4.75 40.99
N ARG A 10 -14.10 5.97 41.48
CA ARG A 10 -14.28 7.16 40.63
C ARG A 10 -13.00 7.50 39.87
N ASN A 11 -11.85 7.48 40.53
CA ASN A 11 -10.57 7.79 39.90
C ASN A 11 -10.19 6.81 38.78
N ILE A 12 -10.43 5.50 38.99
CA ILE A 12 -10.25 4.47 37.96
C ILE A 12 -11.20 4.70 36.78
N LEU A 13 -12.47 5.02 37.04
CA LEU A 13 -13.43 5.31 35.97
C LEU A 13 -13.02 6.53 35.14
N THR A 14 -12.48 7.57 35.77
CA THR A 14 -11.95 8.76 35.07
C THR A 14 -10.74 8.43 34.21
N ILE A 15 -9.81 7.61 34.69
CA ILE A 15 -8.63 7.21 33.90
C ILE A 15 -9.07 6.34 32.72
N VAL A 16 -9.97 5.38 32.94
CA VAL A 16 -10.49 4.52 31.88
C VAL A 16 -11.26 5.32 30.83
N SER A 17 -12.08 6.31 31.23
CA SER A 17 -12.80 7.14 30.27
C SER A 17 -11.86 7.98 29.41
N ILE A 18 -10.77 8.52 29.99
CA ILE A 18 -9.74 9.23 29.23
C ILE A 18 -9.07 8.30 28.22
N ILE A 19 -8.70 7.08 28.62
CA ILE A 19 -8.09 6.10 27.72
C ILE A 19 -9.03 5.78 26.56
N ILE A 20 -10.33 5.59 26.84
CA ILE A 20 -11.34 5.33 25.81
C ILE A 20 -11.47 6.51 24.84
N LEU A 21 -11.47 7.74 25.35
CA LEU A 21 -11.52 8.94 24.52
C LEU A 21 -10.31 9.07 23.60
N VAL A 22 -9.10 8.80 24.12
CA VAL A 22 -7.87 8.80 23.31
C VAL A 22 -7.92 7.70 22.26
N ALA A 23 -8.35 6.50 22.63
CA ALA A 23 -8.51 5.39 21.69
C ALA A 23 -9.51 5.73 20.58
N LEU A 24 -10.65 6.35 20.91
CA LEU A 24 -11.64 6.84 19.94
C LEU A 24 -11.05 7.91 19.01
N GLY A 25 -10.26 8.84 19.53
CA GLY A 25 -9.57 9.83 18.70
C GLY A 25 -8.63 9.18 17.68
N LEU A 26 -7.90 8.14 18.10
CA LEU A 26 -7.01 7.39 17.22
C LEU A 26 -7.79 6.57 16.17
N THR A 27 -8.91 5.95 16.52
CA THR A 27 -9.72 5.20 15.56
C THR A 27 -10.38 6.11 14.53
N ILE A 28 -10.86 7.29 14.94
CA ILE A 28 -11.40 8.30 14.02
C ILE A 28 -10.30 8.79 13.07
N ARG A 29 -9.09 9.07 13.59
CA ARG A 29 -7.95 9.46 12.74
C ARG A 29 -7.57 8.37 11.73
N LEU A 30 -7.57 7.12 12.15
CA LEU A 30 -7.31 5.98 11.27
C LEU A 30 -8.42 5.85 10.21
N GLY A 31 -9.68 5.96 10.62
CA GLY A 31 -10.83 5.95 9.72
C GLY A 31 -10.77 7.10 8.71
N TYR A 32 -10.36 8.29 9.12
CA TYR A 32 -10.16 9.42 8.22
C TYR A 32 -9.12 9.10 7.14
N LEU A 33 -7.97 8.53 7.55
CA LEU A 33 -6.91 8.12 6.63
C LEU A 33 -7.39 7.04 5.65
N MET A 34 -8.15 6.06 6.14
CA MET A 34 -8.66 4.94 5.35
C MET A 34 -9.82 5.31 4.42
N ILE A 35 -10.67 6.27 4.78
CA ILE A 35 -11.83 6.64 3.96
C ILE A 35 -11.49 7.77 3.01
N PHE A 36 -10.94 8.88 3.51
CA PHE A 36 -10.71 10.08 2.70
C PHE A 36 -9.42 10.03 1.89
N ARG A 37 -8.43 9.25 2.32
CA ARG A 37 -7.12 9.17 1.66
C ARG A 37 -6.86 7.83 0.98
N SER A 38 -7.82 6.90 0.98
CA SER A 38 -7.66 5.58 0.36
C SER A 38 -7.38 5.67 -1.13
N GLU A 39 -8.11 6.49 -1.87
CA GLU A 39 -7.96 6.60 -3.32
C GLU A 39 -6.55 7.06 -3.70
N GLU A 40 -6.02 8.07 -3.00
CA GLU A 40 -4.66 8.57 -3.22
C GLU A 40 -3.60 7.50 -2.92
N TYR A 41 -3.76 6.74 -1.83
CA TYR A 41 -2.84 5.66 -1.49
C TYR A 41 -2.97 4.44 -2.42
N ALA A 42 -4.18 4.12 -2.87
CA ALA A 42 -4.43 3.03 -3.81
C ALA A 42 -3.79 3.33 -5.18
N ALA A 43 -3.93 4.56 -5.68
CA ALA A 43 -3.29 4.99 -6.92
C ALA A 43 -1.75 4.94 -6.81
N ARG A 44 -1.18 5.39 -5.69
CA ARG A 44 0.27 5.30 -5.43
C ARG A 44 0.75 3.85 -5.34
N ALA A 45 -0.04 2.97 -4.74
CA ALA A 45 0.27 1.54 -4.66
C ALA A 45 0.23 0.89 -6.06
N GLN A 46 -0.77 1.22 -6.88
CA GLN A 46 -0.86 0.74 -8.26
C GLN A 46 0.35 1.19 -9.07
N ALA A 47 0.72 2.48 -9.01
CA ALA A 47 1.91 2.99 -9.70
C ALA A 47 3.21 2.30 -9.27
N LEU A 48 3.32 1.88 -7.99
CA LEU A 48 4.49 1.14 -7.51
C LEU A 48 4.52 -0.31 -8.03
N HIS A 49 3.36 -0.95 -8.12
CA HIS A 49 3.22 -2.34 -8.57
C HIS A 49 3.24 -2.49 -10.09
N GLU A 50 2.75 -1.49 -10.80
CA GLU A 50 2.73 -1.42 -12.25
C GLU A 50 4.12 -1.02 -12.75
N ARG A 51 5.02 -2.00 -12.76
CA ARG A 51 6.29 -1.85 -13.49
C ARG A 51 5.97 -1.89 -14.97
N GLU A 52 6.09 -0.75 -15.63
CA GLU A 52 6.08 -0.69 -17.09
C GLU A 52 7.16 -1.64 -17.64
N ARG A 53 6.74 -2.82 -18.13
CA ARG A 53 7.61 -3.66 -18.93
C ARG A 53 7.70 -3.01 -20.29
N ALA A 54 8.83 -2.36 -20.55
CA ALA A 54 9.13 -1.87 -21.89
C ALA A 54 8.96 -3.01 -22.90
N ILE A 55 8.00 -2.86 -23.81
CA ILE A 55 7.80 -3.80 -24.92
C ILE A 55 8.99 -3.61 -25.85
N LYS A 56 10.00 -4.49 -25.71
CA LYS A 56 11.21 -4.42 -26.53
C LYS A 56 10.82 -4.64 -27.98
N ALA A 57 11.15 -3.66 -28.83
CA ALA A 57 10.96 -3.79 -30.27
C ALA A 57 11.75 -4.98 -30.82
N LYS A 58 11.17 -5.66 -31.82
CA LYS A 58 11.87 -6.71 -32.55
C LYS A 58 13.04 -6.10 -33.34
N ARG A 59 14.22 -6.73 -33.28
CA ARG A 59 15.36 -6.37 -34.14
C ARG A 59 15.02 -6.70 -35.60
N GLY A 60 15.43 -5.84 -36.53
CA GLY A 60 15.31 -6.11 -37.97
C GLY A 60 16.05 -7.38 -38.38
N ARG A 61 15.55 -8.04 -39.44
CA ARG A 61 16.19 -9.20 -40.07
C ARG A 61 17.30 -8.73 -41.00
N ILE A 62 18.44 -9.40 -40.97
CA ILE A 62 19.57 -9.11 -41.86
C ILE A 62 19.61 -10.17 -42.95
N PHE A 63 19.62 -9.71 -44.20
CA PHE A 63 19.68 -10.55 -45.39
C PHE A 63 21.01 -10.36 -46.11
N ASP A 64 21.52 -11.43 -46.70
CA ASP A 64 22.59 -11.38 -47.70
C ASP A 64 22.11 -10.73 -49.00
N ARG A 65 23.02 -10.33 -49.90
CA ARG A 65 22.70 -9.85 -51.26
C ARG A 65 21.83 -10.83 -52.05
N ASN A 66 21.95 -12.12 -51.76
CA ASN A 66 21.18 -13.19 -52.41
C ASN A 66 19.81 -13.43 -51.76
N GLY A 67 19.40 -12.62 -50.78
CA GLY A 67 18.12 -12.76 -50.08
C GLY A 67 18.10 -13.83 -48.98
N VAL A 68 19.24 -14.44 -48.66
CA VAL A 68 19.38 -15.45 -47.60
C VAL A 68 19.46 -14.77 -46.23
N GLU A 69 18.69 -15.24 -45.25
CA GLU A 69 18.71 -14.67 -43.89
C GLU A 69 19.96 -15.05 -43.11
N ILE A 70 20.73 -14.04 -42.69
CA ILE A 70 21.97 -14.24 -41.92
C ILE A 70 21.70 -14.11 -40.41
N ALA A 71 20.79 -13.21 -40.00
CA ALA A 71 20.50 -13.01 -38.58
C ALA A 71 19.02 -12.63 -38.35
N THR A 72 18.37 -13.34 -37.44
CA THR A 72 17.01 -13.07 -36.97
C THR A 72 16.93 -13.18 -35.45
N ASN A 73 15.90 -12.58 -34.85
CA ASN A 73 15.62 -12.67 -33.42
C ASN A 73 14.33 -13.48 -33.22
N LYS A 74 14.40 -14.51 -32.37
CA LYS A 74 13.23 -15.29 -31.92
C LYS A 74 13.10 -15.15 -30.40
N PRO A 75 11.91 -14.80 -29.88
CA PRO A 75 11.69 -14.81 -28.43
C PRO A 75 11.81 -16.24 -27.90
N VAL A 76 12.51 -16.39 -26.78
CA VAL A 76 12.66 -17.67 -26.07
C VAL A 76 11.85 -17.58 -24.79
N CYS A 77 11.08 -18.61 -24.47
CA CYS A 77 10.50 -18.79 -23.15
C CYS A 77 11.50 -19.57 -22.28
N THR A 78 11.83 -19.02 -21.11
CA THR A 78 12.44 -19.75 -20.00
C THR A 78 11.39 -19.93 -18.93
#